data_AF-S4PZG2-F1
#
_entry.id   AF-S4PZG2-F1
#
_cell.length_a   1.000
_cell.length_b   1.000
_cell.length_c   1.000
_cell.angle_alpha   90.00
_cell.angle_beta   90.00
_cell.angle_gamma   90.00
#
_symmetry.space_group_name_H-M   'P 1'
#
loop_
_entity.id
_entity.type
_entity.pdbx_description
1 polymer ?
#
loop_
_entity_poly.entity_id
_entity_poly.type
_entity_poly.pdbx_seq_one_letter_code
_entity_poly.pdbx_strand_id
1 'polypeptide(L)'
;MLNDVALPVRQAGVVYLKNLVTSGWFEKEPEEGEPIPFSIHEQDRAMVRDMMVDAIVQAPDIIRVQLCVCLKTMIKHDFPARWPQIVDKIHIYLQNHEPNSWMGALLCLYQLIKCYEYHTIEKKAPLIEAMNLLLPMMYNLIVNLQADQSVESVLIQKQILKCFYGLIKYALPLG
;
A
#
# COMPACT_ATOMS: atom_id res chain seq x y z
N MET A 1 5.40 9.11 23.91
CA MET A 1 5.94 7.74 23.97
C MET A 1 5.93 6.99 22.63
N LEU A 2 5.79 7.63 21.46
CA LEU A 2 5.78 6.91 20.16
C LEU A 2 7.16 6.87 19.45
N ASN A 3 8.21 7.48 20.02
CA ASN A 3 9.53 7.61 19.37
C ASN A 3 10.72 7.34 20.31
N ASP A 4 10.53 6.61 21.41
CA ASP A 4 11.60 6.34 22.39
C ASP A 4 12.64 5.31 21.90
N VAL A 5 12.44 4.73 20.72
CA VAL A 5 13.36 3.79 20.08
C VAL A 5 14.09 4.49 18.92
N ALA A 6 15.42 4.39 18.92
CA ALA A 6 16.27 5.00 17.91
C ALA A 6 15.94 4.51 16.48
N LEU A 7 16.03 5.42 15.49
CA LEU A 7 15.68 5.13 14.10
C LEU A 7 16.37 3.88 13.52
N PRO A 8 17.67 3.62 13.76
CA PRO A 8 18.32 2.40 13.25
C PRO A 8 17.69 1.10 13.77
N VAL A 9 17.24 1.11 15.03
CA VAL A 9 16.58 -0.06 15.64
C VAL A 9 15.20 -0.28 15.03
N ARG A 10 14.43 0.81 14.81
CA ARG A 10 13.15 0.74 14.10
C ARG A 10 13.32 0.25 12.67
N GLN A 11 14.38 0.68 11.98
CA GLN A 11 14.70 0.22 10.64
C GLN A 11 15.03 -1.28 10.62
N ALA A 12 15.85 -1.77 11.55
CA ALA A 12 16.11 -3.21 11.68
C ALA A 12 14.81 -4.00 11.93
N GLY A 13 13.94 -3.48 12.82
CA GLY A 13 12.63 -4.08 13.12
C GLY A 13 11.71 -4.18 11.89
N VAL A 14 11.61 -3.11 11.09
CA VAL A 14 10.77 -3.16 9.88
C VAL A 14 11.37 -4.04 8.78
N VAL A 15 12.70 -4.16 8.70
CA VAL A 15 13.35 -5.10 7.79
C VAL A 15 13.04 -6.54 8.18
N TYR A 16 13.07 -6.85 9.47
CA TYR A 16 12.64 -8.15 10.00
C TYR A 16 11.16 -8.41 9.69
N LEU A 17 10.28 -7.46 9.99
CA LEU A 17 8.84 -7.55 9.68
C LEU A 17 8.60 -7.82 8.20
N LYS A 18 9.30 -7.11 7.31
CA LYS A 18 9.21 -7.34 5.87
C LYS A 18 9.56 -8.78 5.52
N ASN A 19 10.70 -9.28 6.00
CA ASN A 19 11.12 -10.65 5.70
C ASN A 19 10.07 -11.67 6.19
N LEU A 20 9.53 -11.45 7.40
CA LEU A 20 8.48 -12.29 7.98
C LEU A 20 7.19 -12.27 7.13
N VAL A 21 6.70 -11.08 6.77
CA VAL A 21 5.50 -10.94 5.91
C VAL A 21 5.76 -11.56 4.52
N THR A 22 6.90 -11.29 3.89
CA THR A 22 7.18 -11.81 2.55
C THR A 22 7.27 -13.34 2.50
N SER A 23 7.65 -13.98 3.60
CA SER A 23 7.87 -15.43 3.65
C SER A 23 6.70 -16.21 4.27
N GLY A 24 5.96 -15.60 5.20
CA GLY A 24 4.96 -16.29 6.02
C GLY A 24 3.53 -15.75 5.91
N TRP A 25 3.23 -14.79 5.02
CA TRP A 25 1.87 -14.22 4.93
C TRP A 25 0.82 -15.18 4.33
N PHE A 26 1.25 -16.08 3.46
CA PHE A 26 0.40 -17.09 2.83
C PHE A 26 0.82 -18.48 3.30
N GLU A 27 -0.16 -19.37 3.42
CA GLU A 27 0.09 -20.77 3.72
C GLU A 27 0.80 -21.44 2.55
N LYS A 28 1.81 -22.24 2.87
CA LYS A 28 2.56 -23.04 1.89
C LYS A 28 2.22 -24.49 2.14
N GLU A 29 2.00 -25.24 1.07
CA GLU A 29 1.83 -26.68 1.16
C GLU A 29 3.17 -27.30 1.62
N PRO A 30 3.15 -28.25 2.58
CA PRO A 30 4.34 -28.97 2.99
C PRO A 30 4.80 -29.88 1.85
N GLU A 31 6.10 -29.88 1.54
CA GLU A 31 6.71 -30.87 0.66
C GLU A 31 6.81 -32.23 1.38
N GLU A 32 6.75 -33.35 0.64
CA GLU A 32 6.79 -34.69 1.24
C GLU A 32 8.08 -34.88 2.06
N GLY A 33 7.93 -35.16 3.35
CA GLY A 33 9.04 -35.38 4.28
C GLY A 33 9.62 -34.10 4.91
N GLU A 34 9.13 -32.92 4.53
CA GLU A 34 9.53 -31.64 5.13
C GLU A 34 8.59 -31.20 6.26
N PRO A 35 9.11 -30.44 7.26
CA PRO A 35 8.26 -29.86 8.29
C PRO A 35 7.29 -28.83 7.70
N ILE A 36 6.14 -28.68 8.34
CA ILE A 36 5.11 -27.71 7.95
C ILE A 36 5.76 -26.30 7.91
N PRO A 37 5.71 -25.60 6.76
CA PRO A 37 6.28 -24.27 6.65
C PRO A 37 5.62 -23.29 7.62
N PHE A 38 6.43 -22.40 8.21
CA PHE A 38 5.90 -21.32 9.05
C PHE A 38 4.93 -20.43 8.25
N SER A 39 3.76 -20.19 8.84
CA SER A 39 2.80 -19.18 8.39
C SER A 39 2.35 -18.32 9.56
N ILE A 40 2.13 -17.04 9.30
CA ILE A 40 1.62 -16.09 10.30
C ILE A 40 0.16 -16.44 10.56
N HIS A 41 -0.19 -16.61 11.83
CA HIS A 41 -1.55 -16.95 12.23
C HIS A 41 -2.55 -15.87 11.76
N GLU A 42 -3.78 -16.26 11.39
CA GLU A 42 -4.77 -15.33 10.83
C GLU A 42 -5.10 -14.17 11.77
N GLN A 43 -5.09 -14.41 13.09
CA GLN A 43 -5.29 -13.35 14.09
C GLN A 43 -4.22 -12.25 13.99
N ASP A 44 -2.95 -12.62 13.86
CA ASP A 44 -1.85 -11.66 13.71
C ASP A 44 -1.91 -10.98 12.35
N ARG A 45 -2.28 -11.71 11.28
CA ARG A 45 -2.50 -11.12 9.96
C ARG A 45 -3.60 -10.07 9.99
N ALA A 46 -4.71 -10.34 10.68
CA ALA A 46 -5.80 -9.38 10.84
C ALA A 46 -5.34 -8.09 11.57
N MET A 47 -4.55 -8.22 12.64
CA MET A 47 -3.98 -7.06 13.33
C MET A 47 -3.03 -6.25 12.44
N VAL A 48 -2.15 -6.94 11.70
CA VAL A 48 -1.21 -6.26 10.79
C VAL A 48 -1.96 -5.56 9.64
N ARG A 49 -3.02 -6.17 9.09
CA ARG A 49 -3.89 -5.54 8.10
C ARG A 49 -4.51 -4.26 8.65
N ASP A 50 -5.05 -4.29 9.86
CA ASP A 50 -5.64 -3.10 10.44
C ASP A 50 -4.59 -1.98 10.58
N MET A 51 -3.39 -2.27 11.06
CA MET A 51 -2.40 -1.22 11.35
C MET A 51 -1.58 -0.74 10.14
N MET A 52 -1.55 -1.48 9.02
CA MET A 52 -0.54 -1.26 7.96
C MET A 52 -0.63 0.12 7.30
N VAL A 53 -1.83 0.58 6.96
CA VAL A 53 -2.00 1.90 6.30
C VAL A 53 -1.59 3.02 7.24
N ASP A 54 -2.04 2.96 8.49
CA ASP A 54 -1.71 3.92 9.54
C ASP A 54 -0.18 3.98 9.76
N ALA A 55 0.47 2.81 9.80
CA ALA A 55 1.92 2.70 9.95
C ALA A 55 2.67 3.33 8.77
N ILE A 56 2.21 3.14 7.52
CA ILE A 56 2.83 3.75 6.33
C ILE A 56 2.71 5.27 6.36
N VAL A 57 1.54 5.81 6.73
CA VAL A 57 1.30 7.25 6.83
C VAL A 57 2.20 7.90 7.87
N GLN A 58 2.34 7.29 9.05
CA GLN A 58 3.07 7.89 10.17
C GLN A 58 4.58 7.63 10.12
N ALA A 59 5.04 6.65 9.34
CA ALA A 59 6.45 6.28 9.29
C ALA A 59 7.31 7.32 8.54
N PRO A 60 8.57 7.52 8.95
CA PRO A 60 9.57 8.22 8.13
C PRO A 60 9.92 7.39 6.88
N ASP A 61 10.41 8.04 5.84
CA ASP A 61 10.61 7.46 4.51
C ASP A 61 11.37 6.13 4.49
N ILE A 62 12.45 6.02 5.28
CA ILE A 62 13.29 4.81 5.34
C ILE A 62 12.56 3.59 5.91
N ILE A 63 11.57 3.80 6.77
CA ILE A 63 10.70 2.74 7.29
C ILE A 63 9.56 2.51 6.31
N ARG A 64 8.97 3.59 5.79
CA ARG A 64 7.84 3.56 4.86
C ARG A 64 8.13 2.69 3.64
N VAL A 65 9.33 2.78 3.06
CA VAL A 65 9.70 1.96 1.90
C VAL A 65 9.69 0.45 2.18
N GLN A 66 10.04 0.01 3.40
CA GLN A 66 9.99 -1.40 3.78
C GLN A 66 8.54 -1.85 4.03
N LEU A 67 7.72 -1.00 4.67
CA LEU A 67 6.29 -1.28 4.87
C LEU A 67 5.53 -1.40 3.55
N CYS A 68 5.86 -0.59 2.53
CA CYS A 68 5.29 -0.73 1.19
C CYS A 68 5.57 -2.11 0.56
N VAL A 69 6.71 -2.74 0.87
CA VAL A 69 6.99 -4.11 0.41
C VAL A 69 6.10 -5.11 1.13
N CYS A 70 5.92 -4.96 2.45
CA CYS A 70 4.94 -5.77 3.21
C CYS A 70 3.54 -5.64 2.60
N LEU A 71 3.10 -4.40 2.40
CA LEU A 71 1.78 -4.07 1.87
C LEU A 71 1.53 -4.72 0.52
N LYS A 72 2.52 -4.70 -0.38
CA LYS A 72 2.41 -5.36 -1.69
C LYS A 72 2.11 -6.86 -1.54
N THR A 73 2.82 -7.55 -0.66
CA THR A 73 2.54 -8.97 -0.36
C THR A 73 1.13 -9.15 0.20
N MET A 74 0.74 -8.33 1.17
CA MET A 74 -0.60 -8.42 1.78
C MET A 74 -1.71 -8.23 0.75
N ILE A 75 -1.63 -7.18 -0.09
CA ILE A 75 -2.60 -6.92 -1.15
C ILE A 75 -2.70 -8.10 -2.11
N LYS A 76 -1.57 -8.67 -2.54
CA LYS A 76 -1.55 -9.78 -3.50
C LYS A 76 -2.35 -10.99 -3.00
N HIS A 77 -2.35 -11.24 -1.69
CA HIS A 77 -2.96 -12.44 -1.11
C HIS A 77 -4.35 -12.19 -0.50
N ASP A 78 -4.62 -10.97 -0.03
CA ASP A 78 -5.83 -10.69 0.76
C ASP A 78 -6.82 -9.75 0.07
N PHE A 79 -6.41 -8.94 -0.90
CA PHE A 79 -7.32 -8.05 -1.63
C PHE A 79 -7.84 -8.73 -2.91
N PRO A 80 -9.14 -8.62 -3.25
CA PRO A 80 -10.19 -7.88 -2.54
C PRO A 80 -10.92 -8.69 -1.47
N ALA A 81 -10.75 -10.00 -1.40
CA ALA A 81 -11.66 -10.89 -0.69
C ALA A 81 -11.60 -10.75 0.85
N ARG A 82 -10.40 -10.83 1.43
CA ARG A 82 -10.21 -10.81 2.89
C ARG A 82 -10.00 -9.40 3.44
N TRP A 83 -9.53 -8.47 2.60
CA TRP A 83 -9.18 -7.12 3.05
C TRP A 83 -9.63 -6.01 2.10
N PRO A 84 -10.95 -5.88 1.84
CA PRO A 84 -11.47 -4.78 1.02
C PRO A 84 -11.27 -3.40 1.67
N GLN A 85 -11.20 -3.34 3.02
CA GLN A 85 -11.19 -2.09 3.81
C GLN A 85 -9.92 -1.24 3.61
N ILE A 86 -8.88 -1.78 2.96
CA ILE A 86 -7.72 -0.99 2.56
C ILE A 86 -8.12 0.22 1.70
N VAL A 87 -9.12 0.06 0.83
CA VAL A 87 -9.62 1.13 -0.06
C VAL A 87 -10.23 2.26 0.75
N ASP A 88 -11.04 1.91 1.76
CA ASP A 88 -11.68 2.88 2.66
C ASP A 88 -10.64 3.66 3.47
N LYS A 89 -9.62 2.98 4.02
CA LYS A 89 -8.53 3.67 4.75
C LYS A 89 -7.74 4.61 3.83
N ILE A 90 -7.42 4.19 2.60
CA ILE A 90 -6.77 5.08 1.63
C ILE A 90 -7.65 6.30 1.35
N HIS A 91 -8.94 6.11 1.12
CA HIS A 91 -9.89 7.19 0.87
C HIS A 91 -9.93 8.20 2.03
N ILE A 92 -10.04 7.71 3.28
CA ILE A 92 -10.03 8.56 4.49
C ILE A 92 -8.74 9.40 4.54
N TYR A 93 -7.57 8.79 4.36
CA TYR A 93 -6.30 9.54 4.43
C TYR A 93 -6.10 10.52 3.27
N LEU A 94 -6.73 10.30 2.11
CA LEU A 94 -6.74 11.29 1.01
C LEU A 94 -7.61 12.52 1.34
N GLN A 95 -8.60 12.39 2.23
CA GLN A 95 -9.43 13.50 2.69
C GLN A 95 -8.75 14.35 3.78
N ASN A 96 -7.80 13.79 4.51
CA ASN A 96 -7.06 14.52 5.55
C ASN A 96 -6.22 15.64 4.93
N HIS A 97 -6.30 16.87 5.43
CA HIS A 97 -5.55 18.02 4.90
C HIS A 97 -4.05 18.05 5.32
N GLU A 98 -3.40 16.89 5.36
CA GLU A 98 -2.03 16.73 5.84
C GLU A 98 -1.14 16.08 4.77
N PRO A 99 -0.04 16.73 4.34
CA PRO A 99 0.85 16.21 3.29
C PRO A 99 1.38 14.79 3.53
N ASN A 100 1.72 14.45 4.78
CA ASN A 100 2.17 13.10 5.14
C ASN A 100 1.05 12.05 4.99
N SER A 101 -0.20 12.42 5.30
CA SER A 101 -1.37 11.56 5.10
C SER A 101 -1.56 11.27 3.62
N TRP A 102 -1.52 12.30 2.78
CA TRP A 102 -1.61 12.14 1.32
C TRP A 102 -0.52 11.26 0.76
N MET A 103 0.74 11.51 1.11
CA MET A 103 1.87 10.72 0.61
C MET A 103 1.74 9.25 1.00
N GLY A 104 1.41 8.94 2.26
CA GLY A 104 1.22 7.57 2.72
C GLY A 104 0.08 6.85 1.99
N ALA A 105 -1.08 7.51 1.87
CA ALA A 105 -2.23 6.97 1.15
C ALA A 105 -1.94 6.71 -0.33
N LEU A 106 -1.28 7.64 -1.01
CA LEU A 106 -0.90 7.50 -2.41
C LEU A 106 0.14 6.39 -2.63
N LEU A 107 1.04 6.16 -1.67
CA LEU A 107 1.97 5.02 -1.72
C LEU A 107 1.24 3.69 -1.56
N CYS A 108 0.25 3.62 -0.66
CA CYS A 108 -0.61 2.44 -0.51
C CYS A 108 -1.39 2.16 -1.81
N LEU A 109 -2.01 3.18 -2.38
CA LEU A 109 -2.71 3.11 -3.67
C LEU A 109 -1.78 2.66 -4.80
N TYR A 110 -0.54 3.16 -4.82
CA TYR A 110 0.44 2.73 -5.81
C TYR A 110 0.77 1.25 -5.70
N GLN A 111 0.92 0.69 -4.48
CA GLN A 111 1.12 -0.75 -4.32
C GLN A 111 -0.09 -1.53 -4.82
N LEU A 112 -1.32 -1.06 -4.53
CA LEU A 112 -2.55 -1.66 -5.04
C LEU A 112 -2.54 -1.73 -6.57
N ILE A 113 -2.30 -0.60 -7.24
CA ILE A 113 -2.22 -0.53 -8.72
C ILE A 113 -1.14 -1.49 -9.25
N LYS A 114 0.04 -1.51 -8.63
CA LYS A 114 1.15 -2.36 -9.08
C LYS A 114 0.89 -3.86 -8.88
N CYS A 115 0.08 -4.26 -7.90
CA CYS A 115 -0.34 -5.67 -7.77
C CYS A 115 -1.17 -6.14 -8.97
N TYR A 116 -1.88 -5.25 -9.63
CA TYR A 116 -2.73 -5.56 -10.78
C TYR A 116 -2.06 -5.33 -12.15
N GLU A 117 -0.81 -4.85 -12.20
CA GLU A 117 -0.09 -4.47 -13.44
C GLU A 117 -0.18 -5.52 -14.56
N TYR A 118 0.02 -6.79 -14.22
CA TYR A 118 0.08 -7.91 -15.17
C TYR A 118 -1.18 -8.81 -15.17
N HIS A 119 -2.27 -8.35 -14.55
CA HIS A 119 -3.53 -9.10 -14.53
C HIS A 119 -4.34 -8.88 -15.81
N THR A 120 -5.20 -9.83 -16.17
CA THR A 120 -6.18 -9.64 -17.25
C THR A 120 -7.23 -8.60 -16.85
N ILE A 121 -7.98 -8.08 -17.83
CA ILE A 121 -8.99 -7.04 -17.60
C ILE A 121 -10.07 -7.54 -16.64
N GLU A 122 -10.50 -8.80 -16.76
CA GLU A 122 -11.53 -9.39 -15.90
C GLU A 122 -11.05 -9.46 -14.45
N LYS A 123 -9.77 -9.80 -14.23
CA LYS A 123 -9.17 -9.84 -12.89
C LYS A 123 -8.94 -8.45 -12.30
N LYS A 124 -9.01 -7.38 -13.10
CA LYS A 124 -8.83 -5.99 -12.65
C LYS A 124 -10.11 -5.33 -12.15
N ALA A 125 -11.27 -5.98 -12.25
CA ALA A 125 -12.55 -5.42 -11.77
C ALA A 125 -12.48 -4.83 -10.35
N PRO A 126 -11.86 -5.49 -9.34
CA PRO A 126 -11.78 -4.92 -7.99
C PRO A 126 -10.92 -3.65 -7.90
N LEU A 127 -9.87 -3.54 -8.73
CA LEU A 127 -9.09 -2.31 -8.83
C LEU A 127 -9.93 -1.20 -9.48
N ILE A 128 -10.65 -1.51 -10.56
CA ILE A 128 -11.50 -0.54 -11.28
C ILE A 128 -12.57 0.02 -10.34
N GLU A 129 -13.22 -0.83 -9.55
CA GLU A 129 -14.18 -0.43 -8.52
C GLU A 129 -13.55 0.51 -7.48
N ALA A 130 -12.36 0.17 -6.95
CA ALA A 130 -11.65 1.05 -6.03
C ALA A 130 -11.31 2.41 -6.67
N MET A 131 -10.95 2.43 -7.96
CA MET A 131 -10.61 3.67 -8.66
C MET A 131 -11.81 4.57 -8.93
N ASN A 132 -13.04 4.06 -9.01
CA ASN A 132 -14.23 4.91 -9.09
C ASN A 132 -14.35 5.86 -7.89
N LEU A 133 -13.86 5.42 -6.72
CA LEU A 133 -13.79 6.24 -5.51
C LEU A 133 -12.51 7.08 -5.43
N LEU A 134 -11.36 6.47 -5.74
CA LEU A 134 -10.05 7.07 -5.44
C LEU A 134 -9.53 8.02 -6.54
N LEU A 135 -9.94 7.82 -7.81
CA LEU A 135 -9.44 8.64 -8.92
C LEU A 135 -9.93 10.11 -8.84
N PRO A 136 -11.20 10.41 -8.51
CA PRO A 136 -11.64 11.80 -8.29
C PRO A 136 -10.87 12.49 -7.17
N MET A 137 -10.54 11.76 -6.09
CA MET A 137 -9.73 12.29 -4.99
C MET A 137 -8.33 12.67 -5.43
N MET A 138 -7.65 11.82 -6.20
CA MET A 138 -6.35 12.12 -6.78
C MET A 138 -6.39 13.34 -7.70
N TYR A 139 -7.43 13.46 -8.54
CA TYR A 139 -7.62 14.58 -9.44
C TYR A 139 -7.78 15.90 -8.68
N ASN A 140 -8.69 15.93 -7.69
CA ASN A 140 -8.89 17.12 -6.87
C ASN A 140 -7.61 17.53 -6.13
N LEU A 141 -6.88 16.55 -5.59
CA LEU A 141 -5.63 16.81 -4.87
C LEU A 141 -4.56 17.42 -5.79
N ILE A 142 -4.33 16.86 -6.98
CA ILE A 142 -3.32 17.42 -7.89
C ILE A 142 -3.70 18.82 -8.38
N VAL A 143 -4.97 19.10 -8.63
CA VAL A 143 -5.46 20.44 -9.01
C VAL A 143 -5.21 21.44 -7.88
N ASN A 144 -5.53 21.08 -6.63
CA ASN A 144 -5.33 21.94 -5.47
C ASN A 144 -3.85 22.23 -5.21
N LEU A 145 -2.95 21.31 -5.57
CA LEU A 145 -1.50 21.45 -5.35
C LEU A 145 -0.78 22.21 -6.47
N GLN A 146 -1.43 22.55 -7.59
CA GLN A 146 -0.75 23.15 -8.76
C GLN A 146 -0.02 24.47 -8.45
N ALA A 147 -0.60 25.30 -7.58
CA ALA A 147 -0.01 26.58 -7.21
C ALA A 147 1.11 26.44 -6.16
N ASP A 148 1.15 25.32 -5.42
CA ASP A 148 2.14 25.09 -4.37
C ASP A 148 3.42 24.49 -4.97
N GLN A 149 4.49 25.29 -4.96
CA GLN A 149 5.81 24.96 -5.47
C GLN A 149 6.76 24.37 -4.40
N SER A 150 6.24 24.05 -3.21
CA SER A 150 7.02 23.35 -2.17
C SER A 150 7.52 21.98 -2.67
N VAL A 151 8.64 21.53 -2.10
CA VAL A 151 9.22 20.22 -2.43
C VAL A 151 8.23 19.11 -2.08
N GLU A 152 7.53 19.25 -0.95
CA GLU A 152 6.51 18.33 -0.46
C GLU A 152 5.35 18.21 -1.44
N SER A 153 4.79 19.34 -1.90
CA SER A 153 3.75 19.37 -2.94
C SER A 153 4.21 18.68 -4.21
N VAL A 154 5.40 19.03 -4.73
CA VAL A 154 5.94 18.43 -5.96
C VAL A 154 6.12 16.91 -5.82
N LEU A 155 6.56 16.43 -4.67
CA LEU A 155 6.69 14.99 -4.40
C LEU A 155 5.32 14.29 -4.40
N ILE A 156 4.29 14.90 -3.81
CA ILE A 156 2.93 14.38 -3.83
C ILE A 156 2.38 14.35 -5.26
N GLN A 157 2.49 15.45 -6.00
CA GLN A 157 2.07 15.53 -7.40
C GLN A 157 2.76 14.45 -8.26
N LYS A 158 4.08 14.27 -8.10
CA LYS A 158 4.83 13.19 -8.76
C LYS A 158 4.29 11.81 -8.40
N GLN A 159 3.92 11.57 -7.14
CA GLN A 159 3.38 10.28 -6.72
C GLN A 159 1.95 10.05 -7.25
N ILE A 160 1.12 11.08 -7.35
CA ILE A 160 -0.18 11.04 -8.06
C ILE A 160 0.02 10.63 -9.53
N LEU A 161 0.97 11.28 -10.21
CA LEU A 161 1.27 10.98 -11.61
C LEU A 161 1.78 9.53 -11.81
N LYS A 162 2.54 8.98 -10.85
CA LYS A 162 2.93 7.57 -10.88
C LYS A 162 1.74 6.62 -10.76
N CYS A 163 0.79 6.92 -9.87
CA CYS A 163 -0.45 6.16 -9.76
C CYS A 163 -1.24 6.22 -11.07
N PHE A 164 -1.45 7.43 -11.61
CA PHE A 164 -2.18 7.65 -12.86
C PHE A 164 -1.52 6.93 -14.06
N TYR A 165 -0.20 7.04 -14.20
CA TYR A 165 0.54 6.33 -15.25
C TYR A 165 0.38 4.80 -15.13
N GLY A 166 0.44 4.25 -13.91
CA GLY A 166 0.20 2.83 -13.68
C GLY A 166 -1.20 2.39 -14.10
N LEU A 167 -2.21 3.22 -13.85
CA LEU A 167 -3.59 2.94 -14.27
C LEU A 167 -3.76 2.97 -15.78
N ILE A 168 -3.25 4.00 -16.47
CA ILE A 168 -3.37 4.09 -17.93
C ILE A 168 -2.64 2.94 -18.61
N LYS A 169 -1.39 2.67 -18.19
CA LYS A 169 -0.56 1.70 -18.88
C LYS A 169 -1.11 0.27 -18.77
N TYR A 170 -1.80 -0.03 -17.68
CA TYR A 170 -2.14 -1.41 -17.34
C TYR A 170 -3.62 -1.65 -17.08
N ALA A 171 -4.37 -0.70 -16.52
CA ALA A 171 -5.76 -0.93 -16.13
C ALA A 171 -6.77 -0.44 -17.16
N LEU A 172 -6.47 0.61 -17.92
CA LEU A 172 -7.34 1.13 -18.97
C LEU A 172 -6.90 0.56 -20.33
N PRO A 173 -7.81 -0.08 -21.09
CA PRO A 173 -7.50 -0.47 -22.45
C PRO A 173 -7.29 0.80 -23.27
N LEU A 174 -6.05 1.05 -23.69
CA LEU A 174 -5.78 1.89 -24.86
C LEU A 174 -5.95 0.99 -26.09
N GLY A 175 -7.20 0.67 -26.43
CA GLY A 175 -7.57 -0.22 -27.53
C GLY A 175 -8.92 -0.89 -27.31
#